data_AF-A0A6L7JG68-F1
#
_entry.id   AF-A0A6L7JG68-F1
#
_cell.length_a   1.000
_cell.length_b   1.000
_cell.length_c   1.000
_cell.angle_alpha   90.00
_cell.angle_beta   90.00
_cell.angle_gamma   90.00
#
_symmetry.space_group_name_H-M   'P 1'
#
loop_
_entity.id
_entity.type
_entity.pdbx_description
1 polymer ?
#
loop_
_entity_poly.entity_id
_entity_poly.type
_entity_poly.pdbx_seq_one_letter_code
_entity_poly.pdbx_strand_id
1 'polypeptide(L)'
;MPIYGGQAVIEGVMMRSRSSAATAVRAVDGSIVVREMPLRQGNIKRSLRRFPVARGIAALWDVFALGTRSLAFSARMATVDPDADESDVDESDIWTKVMMALGLGLGVVLFFMAPLGLTALIDRWIDSSTVSNLIEGFIRVVIVIGYLAAIGLLPDIYRTLQYHGAEHKTVNAVESRVQLTPGNVVAQSRFHPRCGTSFLLMVVIISIIGFALLGRPDIWLRIGSRLVMIPIAAGIAFEVITFLASRRQLAWAKALAAPGIWLQRLTTRHPDLEQCEVAIAAIAPVLADTDRDLLVGSVVTALDSSTAARPDSLPGAK
;
A
#
# COMPACT_ATOMS: atom_id res chain seq x y z
N MET A 1 -3.09 -9.73 -20.71
CA MET A 1 -2.68 -10.37 -19.44
C MET A 1 -3.48 -9.77 -18.32
N PRO A 2 -4.02 -10.60 -17.41
CA PRO A 2 -4.61 -10.14 -16.15
C PRO A 2 -3.62 -9.28 -15.37
N ILE A 3 -4.14 -8.37 -14.53
CA ILE A 3 -3.33 -7.50 -13.68
C ILE A 3 -3.56 -7.93 -12.25
N TYR A 4 -2.49 -8.34 -11.58
CA TYR A 4 -2.45 -8.66 -10.17
C TYR A 4 -1.66 -7.59 -9.43
N GLY A 5 -1.97 -7.42 -8.15
CA GLY A 5 -1.20 -6.64 -7.22
C GLY A 5 -1.71 -6.87 -5.81
N GLY A 6 -1.00 -6.35 -4.83
CA GLY A 6 -1.37 -6.60 -3.44
C GLY A 6 -0.93 -5.53 -2.47
N GLN A 7 -1.03 -5.88 -1.20
CA GLN A 7 -0.55 -5.12 -0.06
C GLN A 7 -0.08 -6.11 1.00
N ALA A 8 1.10 -5.87 1.58
CA ALA A 8 1.52 -6.60 2.77
C ALA A 8 0.66 -6.22 3.98
N VAL A 9 0.35 -7.21 4.80
CA VAL A 9 -0.36 -7.05 6.07
C VAL A 9 0.44 -7.75 7.17
N ILE A 10 -0.05 -7.71 8.41
CA ILE A 10 0.63 -8.35 9.55
C ILE A 10 0.65 -9.86 9.28
N GLU A 11 1.83 -10.49 9.31
CA GLU A 11 1.99 -11.93 9.05
C GLU A 11 1.41 -12.43 7.71
N GLY A 12 1.21 -11.56 6.71
CA GLY A 12 0.49 -11.96 5.51
C GLY A 12 0.52 -11.00 4.33
N VAL A 13 -0.26 -11.36 3.31
CA VAL A 13 -0.42 -10.57 2.08
C VAL A 13 -1.87 -10.58 1.63
N MET A 14 -2.38 -9.41 1.24
CA MET A 14 -3.59 -9.29 0.43
C MET A 14 -3.20 -9.21 -1.04
N MET A 15 -3.80 -10.06 -1.86
CA MET A 15 -3.70 -10.06 -3.32
C MET A 15 -5.05 -9.70 -3.94
N ARG A 16 -5.02 -9.02 -5.08
CA ARG A 16 -6.24 -8.70 -5.83
C ARG A 16 -6.07 -8.84 -7.33
N SER A 17 -7.18 -9.19 -7.97
CA SER A 17 -7.41 -9.08 -9.40
C SER A 17 -8.46 -7.99 -9.67
N ARG A 18 -9.06 -7.99 -10.87
CA ARG A 18 -10.11 -7.02 -11.22
C ARG A 18 -11.45 -7.27 -10.54
N SER A 19 -11.71 -8.51 -10.13
CA SER A 19 -13.03 -8.96 -9.65
C SER A 19 -12.99 -9.67 -8.30
N SER A 20 -11.80 -10.01 -7.80
CA SER A 20 -11.63 -10.69 -6.53
C SER A 20 -10.42 -10.16 -5.78
N ALA A 21 -10.47 -10.22 -4.46
CA ALA A 21 -9.34 -10.03 -3.56
C ALA A 21 -9.29 -11.20 -2.58
N ALA A 22 -8.11 -11.56 -2.12
CA ALA A 22 -7.92 -12.55 -1.08
C ALA A 22 -6.78 -12.13 -0.16
N THR A 23 -6.97 -12.32 1.13
CA THR A 23 -5.94 -12.05 2.14
C THR A 23 -5.55 -13.37 2.78
N ALA A 24 -4.27 -13.74 2.67
CA ALA A 24 -3.71 -14.89 3.36
C ALA A 24 -2.79 -14.41 4.49
N VAL A 25 -2.94 -15.03 5.66
CA VAL A 25 -2.20 -14.69 6.88
C VAL A 25 -1.72 -15.98 7.53
N ARG A 26 -0.50 -15.96 8.06
CA ARG A 26 -0.01 -17.02 8.93
C ARG A 26 -0.51 -16.76 10.34
N ALA A 27 -1.41 -17.62 10.84
CA ALA A 27 -1.96 -17.50 12.18
C ALA A 27 -0.93 -17.92 13.24
N VAL A 28 -1.23 -17.63 14.51
CA VAL A 28 -0.34 -17.92 15.66
C VAL A 28 -0.04 -19.42 15.80
N ASP A 29 -0.97 -20.28 15.41
CA ASP A 29 -0.80 -21.74 15.39
C ASP A 29 0.07 -22.25 14.22
N GLY A 30 0.54 -21.34 13.35
CA GLY A 30 1.37 -21.61 12.18
C GLY A 30 0.58 -21.95 10.92
N SER A 31 -0.74 -22.11 10.99
CA SER A 31 -1.61 -22.38 9.85
C SER A 31 -1.73 -21.17 8.92
N ILE A 32 -2.09 -21.41 7.65
CA ILE A 32 -2.35 -20.34 6.68
C ILE A 32 -3.86 -20.18 6.53
N VAL A 33 -4.40 -19.04 6.97
CA VAL A 33 -5.82 -18.71 6.83
C VAL A 33 -6.02 -17.79 5.65
N VAL A 34 -6.92 -18.15 4.73
CA VAL A 34 -7.23 -17.38 3.53
C VAL A 34 -8.66 -16.84 3.61
N ARG A 35 -8.81 -15.53 3.44
CA ARG A 35 -10.12 -14.86 3.35
C ARG A 35 -10.32 -14.28 1.96
N GLU A 36 -11.24 -14.85 1.21
CA GLU A 36 -11.69 -14.30 -0.07
C GLU A 36 -12.71 -13.18 0.11
N MET A 37 -12.61 -12.16 -0.74
CA MET A 37 -13.47 -10.99 -0.76
C MET A 37 -13.85 -10.70 -2.21
N PRO A 38 -15.13 -10.90 -2.60
CA PRO A 38 -15.57 -10.54 -3.94
C PRO A 38 -15.45 -9.02 -4.10
N LEU A 39 -14.68 -8.58 -5.09
CA LEU A 39 -14.65 -7.17 -5.45
C LEU A 39 -15.85 -6.91 -6.35
N ARG A 40 -16.94 -6.44 -5.74
CA ARG A 40 -18.00 -5.80 -6.51
C ARG A 40 -17.34 -4.69 -7.31
N GLN A 41 -17.48 -4.71 -8.64
CA GLN A 41 -17.16 -3.55 -9.45
C GLN A 41 -18.05 -2.42 -8.94
N GLY A 42 -17.47 -1.55 -8.10
CA GLY A 42 -18.23 -0.52 -7.41
C GLY A 42 -18.99 0.33 -8.42
N ASN A 43 -20.19 0.74 -8.03
CA ASN A 43 -20.99 1.75 -8.71
C ASN A 43 -20.30 3.13 -8.58
N ILE A 44 -19.03 3.26 -8.99
CA ILE A 44 -18.42 4.58 -9.19
C ILE A 44 -19.33 5.26 -10.21
N LYS A 45 -20.05 6.28 -9.75
CA LYS A 45 -20.97 7.06 -10.59
C LYS A 45 -20.25 7.36 -11.90
N ARG A 46 -20.88 7.05 -13.04
CA ARG A 46 -20.29 7.24 -14.38
C ARG A 46 -19.69 8.65 -14.55
N SER A 47 -20.24 9.64 -13.84
CA SER A 47 -19.70 11.01 -13.72
C SER A 47 -18.28 11.08 -13.15
N LEU A 48 -17.97 10.40 -12.04
CA LEU A 48 -16.62 10.41 -11.43
C LEU A 48 -15.56 9.78 -12.34
N ARG A 49 -15.94 8.81 -13.19
CA ARG A 49 -15.02 8.18 -14.16
C ARG A 49 -14.58 9.14 -15.27
N ARG A 50 -15.27 10.27 -15.48
CA ARG A 50 -14.94 11.27 -16.50
C ARG A 50 -13.87 12.26 -16.05
N PHE A 51 -13.71 12.47 -14.75
CA PHE A 51 -12.75 13.42 -14.18
C PHE A 51 -11.53 12.67 -13.62
N PRO A 52 -10.33 12.82 -14.21
CA PRO A 52 -9.14 12.05 -13.82
C PRO A 52 -8.82 12.14 -12.31
N VAL A 53 -8.78 13.35 -11.74
CA VAL A 53 -8.48 13.51 -10.30
C VAL A 53 -9.52 12.84 -9.41
N ALA A 54 -10.81 13.01 -9.70
CA ALA A 54 -11.89 12.41 -8.91
C ALA A 54 -11.92 10.88 -9.06
N ARG A 55 -11.62 10.35 -10.25
CA ARG A 55 -11.44 8.93 -10.52
C ARG A 55 -10.28 8.35 -9.70
N GLY A 56 -9.15 9.06 -9.65
CA GLY A 56 -8.00 8.68 -8.85
C GLY A 56 -8.32 8.62 -7.36
N ILE A 57 -8.99 9.64 -6.83
CA ILE A 57 -9.44 9.66 -5.42
C ILE A 57 -10.37 8.48 -5.10
N ALA A 58 -11.35 8.21 -5.97
CA ALA A 58 -12.25 7.07 -5.76
C ALA A 58 -11.50 5.73 -5.78
N ALA A 59 -10.58 5.54 -6.73
CA ALA A 59 -9.77 4.32 -6.81
C ALA A 59 -8.86 4.15 -5.57
N LEU A 60 -8.32 5.25 -5.04
CA LEU A 60 -7.53 5.23 -3.80
C LEU A 60 -8.39 4.89 -2.59
N TRP A 61 -9.62 5.42 -2.52
CA TRP A 61 -10.56 5.08 -1.46
C TRP A 61 -10.91 3.58 -1.45
N ASP A 62 -11.17 3.00 -2.62
CA ASP A 62 -11.45 1.56 -2.74
C ASP A 62 -10.26 0.70 -2.26
N VAL A 63 -9.03 1.07 -2.66
CA VAL A 63 -7.81 0.38 -2.22
C VAL A 63 -7.58 0.56 -0.72
N PHE A 64 -7.76 1.78 -0.21
CA PHE A 64 -7.63 2.08 1.22
C PHE A 64 -8.61 1.27 2.06
N ALA A 65 -9.90 1.27 1.70
CA ALA A 65 -10.94 0.53 2.41
C ALA A 65 -10.71 -0.99 2.38
N LEU A 66 -10.21 -1.53 1.26
CA LEU A 66 -9.82 -2.95 1.18
C LEU A 66 -8.59 -3.25 2.04
N GLY A 67 -7.60 -2.36 2.00
CA GLY A 67 -6.38 -2.46 2.80
C GLY A 67 -6.64 -2.43 4.30
N THR A 68 -7.50 -1.52 4.78
CA THR A 68 -7.87 -1.44 6.20
C THR A 68 -8.60 -2.70 6.68
N ARG A 69 -9.55 -3.21 5.89
CA ARG A 69 -10.23 -4.49 6.19
C ARG A 69 -9.25 -5.67 6.25
N SER A 70 -8.27 -5.69 5.36
CA SER A 70 -7.26 -6.75 5.31
C SER A 70 -6.28 -6.67 6.49
N LEU A 71 -5.88 -5.46 6.88
CA LEU A 71 -5.06 -5.23 8.08
C LEU A 71 -5.81 -5.65 9.35
N ALA A 72 -7.08 -5.26 9.49
CA ALA A 72 -7.92 -5.66 10.62
C ALA A 72 -8.06 -7.19 10.70
N PHE A 73 -8.33 -7.85 9.57
CA PHE A 73 -8.34 -9.31 9.52
C PHE A 73 -6.99 -9.93 9.93
N SER A 74 -5.88 -9.39 9.43
CA SER A 74 -4.55 -9.91 9.76
C SER A 74 -4.17 -9.73 11.21
N ALA A 75 -4.56 -8.61 11.82
CA ALA A 75 -4.31 -8.35 13.23
C ALA A 75 -5.03 -9.39 14.11
N ARG A 76 -6.29 -9.73 13.78
CA ARG A 76 -7.06 -10.76 14.51
C ARG A 76 -6.45 -12.16 14.40
N MET A 77 -5.94 -12.52 13.23
CA MET A 77 -5.31 -13.84 13.04
C MET A 77 -3.91 -13.92 13.70
N ALA A 78 -3.30 -12.77 13.99
CA ALA A 78 -2.03 -12.66 14.70
C ALA A 78 -2.18 -12.63 16.24
N THR A 79 -3.41 -12.64 16.78
CA THR A 79 -3.68 -12.72 18.22
C THR A 79 -4.02 -14.15 18.65
N VAL A 80 -3.75 -14.48 19.93
CA VAL A 80 -3.90 -15.83 20.50
C VAL A 80 -5.37 -16.25 20.65
N ASP A 81 -6.32 -15.32 20.59
CA ASP A 81 -7.75 -15.59 20.65
C ASP A 81 -8.41 -15.36 19.26
N PRO A 82 -8.66 -16.43 18.47
CA PRO A 82 -9.27 -16.35 17.15
C PRO A 82 -10.76 -16.01 17.19
N ASP A 83 -11.40 -16.15 18.37
CA ASP A 83 -12.82 -15.87 18.62
C ASP A 83 -13.05 -14.48 19.25
N ALA A 84 -11.98 -13.68 19.43
CA ALA A 84 -12.10 -12.28 19.81
C ALA A 84 -12.87 -11.52 18.71
N ASP A 85 -14.14 -11.24 19.00
CA ASP A 85 -15.04 -10.46 18.16
C ASP A 85 -14.42 -9.10 17.84
N GLU A 86 -14.87 -8.46 16.75
CA GLU A 86 -14.43 -7.10 16.37
C GLU A 86 -14.57 -6.05 17.50
N SER A 87 -15.29 -6.38 18.57
CA SER A 87 -15.52 -5.57 19.77
C SER A 87 -14.40 -5.61 20.82
N ASP A 88 -13.39 -6.48 20.72
CA ASP A 88 -12.32 -6.58 21.74
C ASP A 88 -11.12 -5.66 21.48
N VAL A 89 -11.08 -4.98 20.34
CA VAL A 89 -10.48 -3.63 20.35
C VAL A 89 -11.52 -2.77 21.03
N ASP A 90 -11.38 -2.63 22.34
CA ASP A 90 -12.24 -1.74 23.10
C ASP A 90 -12.02 -0.31 22.56
N GLU A 91 -12.81 0.12 21.57
CA GLU A 91 -12.83 1.49 21.09
C GLU A 91 -13.24 2.46 22.22
N SER A 92 -13.64 1.96 23.39
CA SER A 92 -13.84 2.74 24.61
C SER A 92 -12.58 2.82 25.49
N ASP A 93 -11.56 1.97 25.27
CA ASP A 93 -10.29 2.01 25.98
C ASP A 93 -9.54 3.32 25.67
N ILE A 94 -9.32 4.05 26.75
CA ILE A 94 -8.64 5.34 26.73
C ILE A 94 -7.22 5.18 26.19
N TRP A 95 -6.55 4.06 26.48
CA TRP A 95 -5.17 3.84 26.02
C TRP A 95 -5.08 3.69 24.50
N THR A 96 -6.00 2.93 23.90
CA THR A 96 -6.10 2.81 22.45
C THR A 96 -6.28 4.19 21.78
N LYS A 97 -7.20 5.02 22.28
CA LYS A 97 -7.40 6.40 21.78
C LYS A 97 -6.17 7.27 21.94
N VAL A 98 -5.51 7.20 23.09
CA VAL A 98 -4.29 7.99 23.37
C VAL A 98 -3.17 7.59 22.41
N MET A 99 -2.94 6.30 22.19
CA MET A 99 -1.90 5.83 21.26
C MET A 99 -2.22 6.22 19.82
N MET A 100 -3.48 6.10 19.39
CA MET A 100 -3.92 6.58 18.07
C MET A 100 -3.70 8.09 17.91
N ALA A 101 -4.07 8.89 18.91
CA ALA A 101 -3.89 10.33 18.90
C ALA A 101 -2.41 10.73 18.89
N LEU A 102 -1.56 10.03 19.65
CA LEU A 102 -0.11 10.23 19.64
C LEU A 102 0.50 9.88 18.28
N GLY A 103 0.10 8.76 17.67
CA GLY A 103 0.55 8.37 16.33
C GLY A 103 0.14 9.38 15.26
N LEU A 104 -1.12 9.83 15.27
CA LEU A 104 -1.61 10.87 14.38
C LEU A 104 -0.89 12.20 14.60
N GLY A 105 -0.71 12.60 15.87
CA GLY A 105 0.01 13.79 16.28
C GLY A 105 1.46 13.78 15.80
N LEU A 106 2.16 12.66 15.98
CA LEU A 106 3.52 12.47 15.47
C LEU A 106 3.56 12.60 13.94
N GLY A 107 2.58 12.03 13.23
CA GLY A 107 2.46 12.17 11.78
C GLY A 107 2.27 13.63 11.34
N VAL A 108 1.38 14.39 12.00
CA VAL A 108 1.17 15.82 11.73
C VAL A 108 2.45 16.62 12.02
N VAL A 109 3.08 16.38 13.16
CA VAL A 109 4.33 17.05 13.53
C VAL A 109 5.42 16.75 12.51
N LEU A 110 5.64 15.49 12.16
CA LEU A 110 6.73 15.07 11.29
C LEU A 110 6.54 15.47 9.83
N PHE A 111 5.33 15.32 9.28
CA PHE A 111 5.09 15.51 7.84
C PHE A 111 4.48 16.85 7.46
N PHE A 112 3.95 17.62 8.42
CA PHE A 112 3.41 18.96 8.17
C PHE A 112 4.18 20.04 8.92
N MET A 113 4.31 19.93 10.23
CA MET A 113 4.90 21.00 11.04
C MET A 113 6.41 21.08 10.87
N ALA A 114 7.12 19.95 10.83
CA ALA A 114 8.58 19.92 10.74
C ALA A 114 9.10 20.51 9.41
N PRO A 115 8.58 20.15 8.21
CA PRO A 115 9.01 20.80 6.97
C PRO A 115 8.83 22.32 7.00
N LEU A 116 7.68 22.79 7.51
CA LEU A 116 7.39 24.22 7.65
C LEU A 116 8.34 24.92 8.62
N GLY A 117 8.54 24.33 9.80
CA GLY A 117 9.40 24.87 10.85
C GLY A 117 10.87 24.92 10.42
N LEU A 118 11.39 23.83 9.84
CA LEU A 118 12.77 23.78 9.34
C LEU A 118 12.98 24.79 8.21
N THR A 119 12.02 24.92 7.28
CA THR A 119 12.11 25.90 6.20
C THR A 119 12.09 27.33 6.74
N ALA A 120 11.25 27.61 7.74
CA ALA A 120 11.19 28.94 8.37
C ALA A 120 12.52 29.36 9.03
N LEU A 121 13.33 28.40 9.50
CA LEU A 121 14.68 28.70 10.00
C LEU A 121 15.61 29.17 8.88
N ILE A 122 15.40 28.69 7.64
CA ILE A 122 16.24 29.00 6.48
C ILE A 122 15.72 30.24 5.74
N ASP A 123 14.40 30.47 5.75
CA ASP A 123 13.72 31.55 5.05
C ASP A 123 14.28 32.95 5.36
N ARG A 124 14.87 33.15 6.55
CA ARG A 124 15.52 34.40 6.94
C ARG A 124 16.70 34.81 6.05
N TRP A 125 17.23 33.88 5.25
CA TRP A 125 18.32 34.10 4.31
C TRP A 125 17.87 33.98 2.83
N ILE A 126 16.56 33.89 2.57
CA ILE A 126 16.02 33.59 1.23
C ILE A 126 14.84 34.51 0.89
N ASP A 127 15.09 35.45 -0.02
CA ASP A 127 14.07 36.37 -0.52
C ASP A 127 13.12 35.72 -1.54
N SER A 128 13.60 34.74 -2.33
CA SER A 128 12.81 34.13 -3.40
C SER A 128 11.80 33.11 -2.87
N SER A 129 10.51 33.38 -3.12
CA SER A 129 9.40 32.49 -2.76
C SER A 129 9.56 31.08 -3.33
N THR A 130 9.96 30.97 -4.60
CA THR A 130 10.20 29.71 -5.31
C THR A 130 11.32 28.89 -4.67
N VAL A 131 12.46 29.52 -4.33
CA VAL A 131 13.61 28.81 -3.75
C VAL A 131 13.26 28.19 -2.40
N SER A 132 12.54 28.91 -1.55
CA SER A 132 12.05 28.38 -0.26
C SER A 132 11.06 27.23 -0.42
N ASN A 133 10.11 27.33 -1.36
CA ASN A 133 9.18 26.23 -1.62
C ASN A 133 9.90 24.97 -2.14
N LEU A 134 10.97 25.14 -2.94
CA LEU A 134 11.83 24.02 -3.36
C LEU A 134 12.61 23.43 -2.19
N ILE A 135 13.12 24.25 -1.26
CA ILE A 135 13.80 23.79 -0.05
C ILE A 135 12.83 23.04 0.88
N GLU A 136 11.63 23.57 1.11
CA GLU A 136 10.58 22.86 1.87
C GLU A 136 10.29 21.51 1.24
N GLY A 137 10.19 21.47 -0.09
CA GLY A 137 10.01 20.25 -0.85
C GLY A 137 11.14 19.25 -0.66
N PHE A 138 12.39 19.71 -0.73
CA PHE A 138 13.56 18.88 -0.49
C PHE A 138 13.58 18.33 0.95
N ILE A 139 13.34 19.17 1.95
CA ILE A 139 13.22 18.77 3.36
C ILE A 139 12.15 17.70 3.52
N ARG A 140 10.99 17.87 2.88
CA ARG A 140 9.89 16.90 2.91
C ARG A 140 10.30 15.54 2.33
N VAL A 141 11.01 15.52 1.20
CA VAL A 141 11.54 14.28 0.61
C VAL A 141 12.53 13.60 1.56
N VAL A 142 13.46 14.36 2.14
CA VAL A 142 14.44 13.85 3.12
C VAL A 142 13.74 13.26 4.34
N ILE A 143 12.74 13.95 4.90
CA ILE A 143 11.96 13.46 6.04
C ILE A 143 11.23 12.16 5.68
N VAL A 144 10.59 12.09 4.52
CA VAL A 144 9.87 10.88 4.07
C VAL A 144 10.82 9.70 3.90
N ILE A 145 11.95 9.89 3.22
CA ILE A 145 12.95 8.83 3.01
C ILE A 145 13.57 8.41 4.34
N GLY A 146 13.95 9.36 5.19
CA GLY A 146 14.54 9.12 6.51
C GLY A 146 13.58 8.36 7.43
N TYR A 147 12.30 8.75 7.46
CA TYR A 147 11.27 8.06 8.22
C TYR A 147 11.11 6.60 7.76
N LEU A 148 10.95 6.36 6.44
CA LEU A 148 10.81 5.01 5.90
C LEU A 148 12.04 4.14 6.20
N ALA A 149 13.23 4.71 6.11
CA ALA A 149 14.46 4.01 6.46
C ALA A 149 14.50 3.66 7.96
N ALA A 150 14.11 4.58 8.84
CA ALA A 150 14.12 4.38 10.29
C ALA A 150 13.10 3.34 10.76
N ILE A 151 11.84 3.46 10.35
CA ILE A 151 10.81 2.49 10.77
C ILE A 151 11.08 1.09 10.19
N GLY A 152 11.73 1.01 9.02
CA GLY A 152 12.09 -0.26 8.40
C GLY A 152 13.16 -1.05 9.15
N LEU A 153 13.71 -0.50 10.24
CA LEU A 153 14.60 -1.18 11.17
C LEU A 153 13.85 -1.86 12.33
N LEU A 154 12.58 -1.50 12.56
CA LEU A 154 11.77 -2.13 13.60
C LEU A 154 11.42 -3.58 13.16
N PRO A 155 11.57 -4.60 14.02
CA PRO A 155 11.38 -6.00 13.64
C PRO A 155 10.04 -6.30 12.95
N ASP A 156 8.94 -5.80 13.50
CA ASP A 156 7.59 -6.05 12.97
C ASP A 156 7.39 -5.40 11.59
N ILE A 157 7.93 -4.19 11.42
CA ILE A 157 7.91 -3.51 10.13
C ILE A 157 8.82 -4.23 9.15
N TYR A 158 10.04 -4.60 9.54
CA TYR A 158 10.98 -5.35 8.72
C TYR A 158 10.33 -6.63 8.19
N ARG A 159 9.63 -7.38 9.05
CA ARG A 159 8.89 -8.58 8.69
C ARG A 159 7.75 -8.28 7.71
N THR A 160 6.99 -7.20 7.93
CA THR A 160 5.98 -6.73 6.97
C THR A 160 6.61 -6.37 5.60
N LEU A 161 7.81 -5.77 5.58
CA LEU A 161 8.53 -5.48 4.33
C LEU A 161 9.02 -6.75 3.63
N GLN A 162 9.24 -7.86 4.34
CA GLN A 162 9.51 -9.16 3.73
C GLN A 162 8.27 -9.73 3.04
N TYR A 163 7.10 -9.70 3.69
CA TYR A 163 5.83 -10.05 3.06
C TYR A 163 5.52 -9.18 1.84
N HIS A 164 5.90 -7.90 1.85
CA HIS A 164 5.82 -7.05 0.66
C HIS A 164 6.77 -7.52 -0.45
N GLY A 165 7.99 -7.96 -0.09
CA GLY A 165 8.88 -8.63 -1.01
C GLY A 165 8.28 -9.90 -1.61
N ALA A 166 7.59 -10.71 -0.79
CA ALA A 166 6.89 -11.91 -1.23
C ALA A 166 5.75 -11.58 -2.21
N GLU A 167 4.97 -10.52 -1.94
CA GLU A 167 3.92 -10.03 -2.85
C GLU A 167 4.48 -9.72 -4.25
N HIS A 168 5.51 -8.87 -4.32
CA HIS A 168 6.15 -8.54 -5.60
C HIS A 168 6.72 -9.76 -6.31
N LYS A 169 7.38 -10.66 -5.58
CA LYS A 169 7.99 -11.86 -6.13
C LYS A 169 6.94 -12.81 -6.70
N THR A 170 5.81 -12.99 -6.00
CA THR A 170 4.71 -13.84 -6.47
C THR A 170 4.05 -13.26 -7.71
N VAL A 171 3.80 -11.94 -7.75
CA VAL A 171 3.27 -11.28 -8.96
C VAL A 171 4.26 -11.43 -10.13
N ASN A 172 5.55 -11.20 -9.91
CA ASN A 172 6.58 -11.38 -10.93
C ASN A 172 6.68 -12.84 -11.44
N ALA A 173 6.43 -13.83 -10.57
CA ALA A 173 6.39 -15.25 -10.96
C ALA A 173 5.25 -15.52 -11.95
N VAL A 174 4.05 -15.00 -11.65
CA VAL A 174 2.90 -15.09 -12.56
C VAL A 174 3.18 -14.40 -13.89
N GLU A 175 3.73 -13.19 -13.86
CA GLU A 175 4.06 -12.45 -15.09
C GLU A 175 5.14 -13.13 -15.93
N SER A 176 6.05 -13.85 -15.28
CA SER A 176 7.11 -14.63 -15.94
C SER A 176 6.66 -16.03 -16.36
N ARG A 177 5.39 -16.40 -16.09
CA ARG A 177 4.81 -17.71 -16.43
C ARG A 177 5.58 -18.89 -15.84
N VAL A 178 6.13 -18.73 -14.64
CA VAL A 178 6.76 -19.82 -13.90
C VAL A 178 5.80 -20.43 -12.88
N GLN A 179 5.99 -21.71 -12.58
CA GLN A 179 5.18 -22.43 -11.60
C GLN A 179 5.27 -21.77 -10.21
N LEU A 180 4.13 -21.64 -9.54
CA LEU A 180 3.99 -21.01 -8.22
C LEU A 180 4.41 -21.96 -7.10
N THR A 181 5.73 -22.14 -6.97
CA THR A 181 6.36 -22.83 -5.84
C THR A 181 7.18 -21.82 -5.01
N PRO A 182 7.36 -22.04 -3.70
CA PRO A 182 8.14 -21.12 -2.86
C PRO A 182 9.55 -20.87 -3.42
N GLY A 183 10.22 -21.90 -3.94
CA GLY A 183 11.54 -21.76 -4.57
C GLY A 183 11.54 -20.86 -5.81
N ASN A 184 10.57 -21.04 -6.71
CA ASN A 184 10.46 -20.21 -7.91
C ASN A 184 10.11 -18.76 -7.57
N VAL A 185 9.25 -18.54 -6.58
CA VAL A 185 8.86 -17.21 -6.10
C VAL A 185 10.06 -16.52 -5.46
N VAL A 186 10.79 -17.17 -4.55
CA VAL A 186 11.99 -16.59 -3.90
C VAL A 186 13.04 -16.18 -4.95
N ALA A 187 13.14 -16.86 -6.09
CA ALA A 187 14.07 -16.48 -7.16
C ALA A 187 13.69 -15.20 -7.93
N GLN A 188 12.43 -14.74 -7.85
CA GLN A 188 11.97 -13.57 -8.60
C GLN A 188 12.53 -12.25 -8.06
N SER A 189 12.44 -11.19 -8.86
CA SER A 189 12.76 -9.83 -8.41
C SER A 189 11.81 -9.38 -7.29
N ARG A 190 12.35 -8.73 -6.25
CA ARG A 190 11.55 -8.02 -5.23
C ARG A 190 11.10 -6.61 -5.67
N PHE A 191 11.46 -6.21 -6.89
CA PHE A 191 11.12 -4.92 -7.46
C PHE A 191 10.06 -5.09 -8.53
N HIS A 192 9.03 -4.25 -8.48
CA HIS A 192 7.92 -4.30 -9.42
C HIS A 192 7.42 -2.88 -9.74
N PRO A 193 7.25 -2.51 -11.02
CA PRO A 193 6.97 -1.14 -11.43
C PRO A 193 5.57 -0.62 -11.03
N ARG A 194 4.66 -1.50 -10.59
CA ARG A 194 3.28 -1.13 -10.19
C ARG A 194 3.05 -1.08 -8.69
N CYS A 195 4.13 -1.06 -7.89
CA CYS A 195 4.03 -0.97 -6.44
C CYS A 195 3.44 0.38 -5.98
N GLY A 196 2.59 0.34 -4.95
CA GLY A 196 2.04 1.53 -4.29
C GLY A 196 3.07 2.39 -3.56
N THR A 197 4.30 1.93 -3.32
CA THR A 197 5.34 2.78 -2.70
C THR A 197 5.79 3.91 -3.62
N SER A 198 5.74 3.69 -4.93
CA SER A 198 5.90 4.76 -5.93
C SER A 198 4.82 5.84 -5.80
N PHE A 199 3.64 5.51 -5.26
CA PHE A 199 2.55 6.46 -5.04
C PHE A 199 2.92 7.52 -4.00
N LEU A 200 3.47 7.12 -2.84
CA LEU A 200 3.88 8.06 -1.80
C LEU A 200 4.87 9.10 -2.35
N LEU A 201 5.92 8.65 -3.05
CA LEU A 201 6.91 9.53 -3.63
C LEU A 201 6.31 10.47 -4.69
N MET A 202 5.41 9.95 -5.53
CA MET A 202 4.75 10.74 -6.56
C MET A 202 3.84 11.82 -5.96
N VAL A 203 3.11 11.51 -4.88
CA VAL A 203 2.30 12.49 -4.14
C VAL A 203 3.18 13.60 -3.60
N VAL A 204 4.34 13.27 -3.03
CA VAL A 204 5.29 14.28 -2.52
C VAL A 204 5.80 15.16 -3.66
N ILE A 205 6.26 14.58 -4.77
CA ILE A 205 6.77 15.35 -5.93
C ILE A 205 5.70 16.27 -6.50
N ILE A 206 4.48 15.78 -6.72
CA ILE A 206 3.37 16.60 -7.22
C ILE A 206 3.02 17.70 -6.22
N SER A 207 3.05 17.40 -4.92
CA SER A 207 2.82 18.41 -3.88
C SER A 207 3.87 19.52 -3.94
N ILE A 208 5.15 19.20 -4.16
CA ILE A 208 6.23 20.19 -4.29
C ILE A 208 5.97 21.12 -5.47
N ILE A 209 5.64 20.55 -6.64
CA ILE A 209 5.32 21.33 -7.83
C ILE A 209 4.09 22.21 -7.58
N GLY A 210 3.03 21.66 -6.97
CA GLY A 210 1.82 22.39 -6.63
C GLY A 210 2.08 23.56 -5.66
N PHE A 211 2.86 23.35 -4.61
CA PHE A 211 3.20 24.41 -3.66
C PHE A 211 4.15 25.46 -4.24
N ALA A 212 5.08 25.07 -5.11
CA ALA A 212 5.94 26.02 -5.80
C ALA A 212 5.13 27.04 -6.62
N LEU A 213 4.03 26.60 -7.26
CA LEU A 213 3.11 27.46 -8.02
C LEU A 213 2.23 28.36 -7.14
N LEU A 214 1.93 27.93 -5.91
CA LEU A 214 1.11 28.69 -4.95
C LEU A 214 1.89 29.80 -4.22
N GLY A 215 3.22 29.82 -4.30
CA GLY A 215 4.05 30.84 -3.66
C GLY A 215 4.04 30.75 -2.13
N ARG A 216 4.09 31.91 -1.46
CA ARG A 216 4.16 32.04 0.01
C ARG A 216 2.98 32.88 0.53
N PRO A 217 1.74 32.37 0.50
CA PRO A 217 0.60 33.10 1.06
C PRO A 217 0.71 33.21 2.59
N ASP A 218 -0.16 34.01 3.19
CA ASP A 218 -0.29 34.13 4.65
C ASP A 218 -0.54 32.76 5.30
N ILE A 219 -0.31 32.67 6.62
CA ILE A 219 -0.29 31.39 7.33
C ILE A 219 -1.58 30.57 7.20
N TRP A 220 -2.75 31.22 7.15
CA TRP A 220 -4.03 30.51 7.09
C TRP A 220 -4.30 29.96 5.69
N LEU A 221 -4.08 30.77 4.66
CA LEU A 221 -4.13 30.29 3.27
C LEU A 221 -3.05 29.24 3.00
N ARG A 222 -1.88 29.36 3.64
CA ARG A 222 -0.78 28.40 3.54
C ARG A 222 -1.15 27.03 4.12
N ILE A 223 -1.84 27.01 5.27
CA ILE A 223 -2.35 25.78 5.89
C ILE A 223 -3.50 25.21 5.06
N GLY A 224 -4.48 26.04 4.69
CA GLY A 224 -5.64 25.62 3.91
C GLY A 224 -5.27 25.04 2.54
N SER A 225 -4.36 25.70 1.82
CA SER A 225 -3.86 25.21 0.53
C SER A 225 -3.11 23.88 0.66
N ARG A 226 -2.37 23.64 1.75
CA ARG A 226 -1.74 22.34 2.03
C ARG A 226 -2.76 21.24 2.24
N LEU A 227 -3.80 21.50 3.03
CA LEU A 227 -4.84 20.53 3.32
C LEU A 227 -5.61 20.14 2.04
N VAL A 228 -5.97 21.12 1.20
CA VAL A 228 -6.65 20.89 -0.07
C VAL A 228 -5.74 20.21 -1.10
N MET A 229 -4.44 20.51 -1.09
CA MET A 229 -3.49 19.91 -2.04
C MET A 229 -3.28 18.41 -1.81
N ILE A 230 -3.47 17.87 -0.59
CA ILE A 230 -3.29 16.43 -0.32
C ILE A 230 -4.18 15.55 -1.23
N PRO A 231 -5.52 15.68 -1.22
CA PRO A 231 -6.38 14.85 -2.08
C PRO A 231 -6.17 15.13 -3.57
N ILE A 232 -5.83 16.37 -3.94
CA ILE A 232 -5.55 16.73 -5.34
C ILE A 232 -4.27 16.05 -5.82
N ALA A 233 -3.17 16.17 -5.07
CA ALA A 233 -1.89 15.55 -5.38
C ALA A 233 -2.02 14.02 -5.41
N ALA A 234 -2.79 13.43 -4.50
CA ALA A 234 -3.13 12.00 -4.51
C ALA A 234 -3.85 11.58 -5.82
N GLY A 235 -4.89 12.30 -6.22
CA GLY A 235 -5.61 12.01 -7.47
C GLY A 235 -4.71 12.16 -8.70
N ILE A 236 -3.90 13.21 -8.79
CA ILE A 236 -2.95 13.41 -9.90
C ILE A 236 -1.86 12.32 -9.88
N ALA A 237 -1.33 11.95 -8.72
CA ALA A 237 -0.32 10.90 -8.58
C ALA A 237 -0.81 9.57 -9.13
N PHE A 238 -2.06 9.20 -8.80
CA PHE A 238 -2.69 7.99 -9.33
C PHE A 238 -2.75 8.00 -10.86
N GLU A 239 -3.16 9.12 -11.46
CA GLU A 239 -3.27 9.28 -12.92
C GLU A 239 -1.89 9.21 -13.59
N VAL A 240 -0.89 9.89 -13.04
CA VAL A 240 0.49 9.88 -13.54
C VAL A 240 1.07 8.46 -13.48
N ILE A 241 0.91 7.75 -12.37
CA ILE A 241 1.41 6.37 -12.23
C ILE A 241 0.70 5.43 -13.20
N THR A 242 -0.62 5.55 -13.32
CA THR A 242 -1.40 4.74 -14.27
C THR A 242 -0.94 5.00 -15.70
N PHE A 243 -0.68 6.25 -16.05
CA PHE A 243 -0.16 6.64 -17.36
C PHE A 243 1.25 6.08 -17.61
N LEU A 244 2.18 6.24 -16.66
CA LEU A 244 3.54 5.70 -16.77
C LEU A 244 3.54 4.17 -16.91
N ALA A 245 2.70 3.47 -16.15
CA ALA A 245 2.54 2.03 -16.25
C ALA A 245 2.03 1.58 -17.63
N SER A 246 1.14 2.36 -18.26
CA SER A 246 0.65 2.09 -19.62
C SER A 246 1.73 2.29 -20.70
N ARG A 247 2.79 3.06 -20.40
CA ARG A 247 3.90 3.38 -21.29
C ARG A 247 5.22 2.71 -20.89
N ARG A 248 5.19 1.69 -20.04
CA ARG A 248 6.37 0.99 -19.47
C ARG A 248 7.39 0.45 -20.49
N GLN A 249 7.03 0.32 -21.75
CA GLN A 249 7.96 -0.11 -22.80
C GLN A 249 8.92 1.00 -23.24
N LEU A 250 8.54 2.27 -23.03
CA LEU A 250 9.31 3.44 -23.46
C LEU A 250 10.39 3.79 -22.44
N ALA A 251 11.60 4.11 -22.91
CA ALA A 251 12.76 4.41 -22.06
C ALA A 251 12.52 5.61 -21.12
N TRP A 252 11.87 6.67 -21.61
CA TRP A 252 11.55 7.86 -20.80
C TRP A 252 10.54 7.53 -19.69
N ALA A 253 9.58 6.65 -19.94
CA ALA A 253 8.60 6.23 -18.92
C ALA A 253 9.27 5.41 -17.82
N LYS A 254 10.23 4.55 -18.19
CA LYS A 254 11.08 3.82 -17.23
C LYS A 254 11.94 4.77 -16.40
N ALA A 255 12.53 5.79 -17.01
CA ALA A 255 13.33 6.79 -16.31
C ALA A 255 12.51 7.57 -15.27
N LEU A 256 11.30 8.00 -15.63
CA LEU A 256 10.39 8.70 -14.69
C LEU A 256 9.87 7.79 -13.56
N ALA A 257 9.73 6.49 -13.81
CA ALA A 257 9.34 5.52 -12.78
C ALA A 257 10.52 5.07 -11.89
N ALA A 258 11.76 5.30 -12.31
CA ALA A 258 12.95 4.81 -11.62
C ALA A 258 13.07 5.25 -10.15
N PRO A 259 12.77 6.51 -9.77
CA PRO A 259 12.81 6.92 -8.36
C PRO A 259 11.88 6.09 -7.47
N GLY A 260 10.70 5.73 -7.97
CA GLY A 260 9.77 4.86 -7.26
C GLY A 260 10.32 3.44 -7.07
N ILE A 261 11.02 2.90 -8.07
CA ILE A 261 11.71 1.61 -7.98
C ILE A 261 12.87 1.68 -6.97
N TRP A 262 13.61 2.78 -6.92
CA TRP A 262 14.67 2.95 -5.92
C TRP A 262 14.14 2.95 -4.50
N LEU A 263 12.97 3.57 -4.27
CA LEU A 263 12.32 3.57 -2.96
C LEU A 263 11.97 2.16 -2.48
N GLN A 264 11.68 1.23 -3.41
CA GLN A 264 11.44 -0.18 -3.08
C GLN A 264 12.64 -0.85 -2.41
N ARG A 265 13.86 -0.30 -2.53
CA ARG A 265 15.01 -0.79 -1.77
C ARG A 265 14.83 -0.63 -0.26
N LEU A 266 14.10 0.40 0.17
CA LEU A 266 13.76 0.68 1.56
C LEU A 266 12.46 0.00 1.98
N THR A 267 11.50 -0.15 1.06
CA THR A 267 10.15 -0.62 1.39
C THR A 267 9.88 -2.08 1.02
N THR A 268 10.89 -2.86 0.63
CA THR A 268 10.80 -4.32 0.52
C THR A 268 12.06 -4.97 1.09
N ARG A 269 11.91 -6.19 1.61
CA ARG A 269 13.00 -7.06 2.09
C ARG A 269 12.90 -8.43 1.44
N HIS A 270 13.94 -9.24 1.57
CA HIS A 270 13.89 -10.61 1.04
C HIS A 270 13.03 -11.47 1.96
N PRO A 271 11.99 -12.14 1.43
CA PRO A 271 11.21 -13.08 2.19
C PRO A 271 11.90 -14.42 2.35
N ASP A 272 11.49 -15.16 3.36
CA ASP A 272 11.75 -16.60 3.47
C ASP A 272 10.73 -17.43 2.64
N LEU A 273 10.92 -18.75 2.60
CA LEU A 273 10.05 -19.66 1.86
C LEU A 273 8.63 -19.70 2.44
N GLU A 274 8.50 -19.62 3.76
CA GLU A 274 7.21 -19.65 4.47
C GLU A 274 6.35 -18.42 4.14
N GLN A 275 6.96 -17.25 3.99
CA GLN A 275 6.31 -16.03 3.53
C GLN A 275 5.89 -16.12 2.06
N CYS A 276 6.70 -16.80 1.23
CA CYS A 276 6.33 -17.08 -0.15
C CYS A 276 5.14 -18.05 -0.26
N GLU A 277 5.03 -19.05 0.61
CA GLU A 277 3.85 -19.93 0.68
C GLU A 277 2.57 -19.12 0.98
N VAL A 278 2.62 -18.22 1.96
CA VAL A 278 1.49 -17.33 2.28
C VAL A 278 1.12 -16.45 1.09
N ALA A 279 2.11 -15.87 0.40
CA ALA A 279 1.86 -15.06 -0.79
C ALA A 279 1.25 -15.86 -1.96
N ILE A 280 1.66 -17.13 -2.12
CA ILE A 280 1.07 -18.05 -3.11
C ILE A 280 -0.38 -18.39 -2.73
N ALA A 281 -0.64 -18.68 -1.44
CA ALA A 281 -1.99 -18.93 -0.94
C ALA A 281 -2.90 -17.70 -1.13
N ALA A 282 -2.37 -16.48 -0.99
CA ALA A 282 -3.11 -15.26 -1.25
C ALA A 282 -3.43 -15.06 -2.74
N ILE A 283 -2.51 -15.39 -3.66
CA ILE A 283 -2.74 -15.11 -5.09
C ILE A 283 -3.65 -16.16 -5.75
N ALA A 284 -3.62 -17.41 -5.28
CA ALA A 284 -4.27 -18.53 -5.94
C ALA A 284 -5.80 -18.34 -6.16
N PRO A 285 -6.59 -17.85 -5.19
CA PRO A 285 -8.02 -17.61 -5.39
C PRO A 285 -8.31 -16.47 -6.39
N VAL A 286 -7.37 -15.54 -6.57
CA VAL A 286 -7.57 -14.37 -7.43
C VAL A 286 -7.01 -14.56 -8.85
N LEU A 287 -6.33 -15.68 -9.13
CA LEU A 287 -5.82 -16.00 -10.46
C LEU A 287 -6.98 -16.13 -11.47
N ALA A 288 -6.76 -15.55 -12.65
CA ALA A 288 -7.62 -15.80 -13.80
C ALA A 288 -7.44 -17.25 -14.28
N ASP A 289 -8.46 -17.79 -14.94
CA ASP A 289 -8.45 -19.17 -15.45
C ASP A 289 -7.25 -19.46 -16.35
N THR A 290 -6.78 -18.45 -17.10
CA THR A 290 -5.61 -18.56 -18.00
C THR A 290 -4.26 -18.67 -17.29
N ASP A 291 -4.20 -18.41 -15.99
CA ASP A 291 -2.96 -18.47 -15.20
C ASP A 291 -3.07 -19.54 -14.08
N ARG A 292 -4.19 -20.29 -13.99
CA ARG A 292 -4.40 -21.35 -12.99
C ARG A 292 -3.50 -22.57 -13.22
N ASP A 293 -3.02 -22.78 -14.44
CA ASP A 293 -2.05 -23.80 -14.82
C ASP A 293 -0.68 -23.62 -14.15
N LEU A 294 -0.41 -22.42 -13.62
CA LEU A 294 0.81 -22.13 -12.86
C LEU A 294 0.80 -22.70 -11.44
N LEU A 295 -0.37 -23.10 -10.91
CA LEU A 295 -0.49 -23.74 -9.60
C LEU A 295 -0.07 -25.21 -9.72
N VAL A 296 0.76 -25.68 -8.79
CA VAL A 296 1.29 -27.05 -8.77
C VAL A 296 1.13 -27.64 -7.38
N GLY A 297 0.66 -28.89 -7.28
CA GLY A 297 0.67 -29.66 -6.03
C GLY A 297 -0.11 -29.04 -4.86
N SER A 298 0.36 -29.30 -3.62
CA SER A 298 -0.30 -29.10 -2.30
C SER A 298 -1.03 -27.78 -2.04
N VAL A 299 -0.76 -26.72 -2.81
CA VAL A 299 -1.51 -25.45 -2.76
C VAL A 299 -2.95 -25.63 -3.25
N VAL A 300 -3.19 -26.50 -4.24
CA VAL A 300 -4.54 -26.83 -4.74
C VAL A 300 -5.38 -27.50 -3.65
N THR A 301 -4.77 -28.40 -2.87
CA THR A 301 -5.45 -29.17 -1.83
C THR A 301 -5.84 -28.34 -0.60
N ALA A 302 -5.07 -27.30 -0.27
CA ALA A 302 -5.37 -26.37 0.83
C ALA A 302 -6.49 -25.37 0.49
N LEU A 303 -6.66 -25.03 -0.80
CA LEU A 303 -7.76 -24.17 -1.27
C LEU A 303 -9.10 -24.91 -1.27
N ASP A 304 -9.08 -26.19 -1.63
CA ASP A 304 -10.27 -27.06 -1.61
C ASP A 304 -10.76 -27.36 -0.18
N SER A 305 -9.89 -27.34 0.83
CA SER A 305 -10.29 -27.50 2.24
C SER A 305 -10.75 -26.17 2.89
N SER A 306 -10.19 -25.03 2.47
CA SER A 306 -10.56 -23.68 2.93
C SER A 306 -11.92 -23.21 2.39
N THR A 307 -12.33 -23.64 1.20
CA THR A 307 -13.65 -23.33 0.61
C THR A 307 -14.83 -23.95 1.39
N ALA A 308 -14.56 -24.88 2.32
CA ALA A 308 -15.57 -25.39 3.25
C ALA A 308 -15.98 -24.39 4.35
N ALA A 309 -15.18 -23.36 4.62
CA ALA A 309 -15.52 -22.28 5.54
C ALA A 309 -16.22 -21.14 4.79
N ARG A 310 -17.47 -21.37 4.37
CA ARG A 310 -18.32 -20.31 3.79
C ARG A 310 -18.66 -19.25 4.85
N PRO A 311 -18.82 -17.97 4.46
CA PRO A 311 -19.16 -16.87 5.37
C PRO A 311 -20.59 -16.89 5.93
N ASP A 312 -21.41 -17.90 5.61
CA ASP A 312 -22.81 -17.99 6.07
C ASP A 312 -22.98 -18.53 7.50
N SER A 313 -21.88 -18.79 8.23
CA SER A 313 -21.94 -19.28 9.62
C SER A 313 -21.61 -18.24 10.69
N LEU A 314 -21.50 -16.94 10.35
CA LEU A 314 -21.43 -15.88 11.35
C LEU A 314 -22.86 -15.42 11.71
N PRO A 315 -23.34 -15.64 12.96
CA PRO A 315 -24.65 -15.20 13.38
C PRO A 315 -24.63 -13.68 13.60
N GLY A 316 -25.20 -12.90 12.67
CA GLY A 316 -25.29 -11.45 12.89
C GLY A 316 -25.61 -10.56 11.69
N ALA A 317 -25.79 -11.09 10.47
CA ALA A 317 -26.22 -10.27 9.34
C ALA A 317 -27.75 -10.07 9.32
N LYS A 318 -28.22 -9.04 10.04
CA LYS A 318 -29.46 -8.32 9.74
C LYS A 318 -29.17 -6.83 9.60
#